data_AF-A0A4U2EBK8-F1
#
_entry.id   AF-A0A4U2EBK8-F1
#
_cell.length_a   1.000
_cell.length_b   1.000
_cell.length_c   1.000
_cell.angle_alpha   90.00
_cell.angle_beta   90.00
_cell.angle_gamma   90.00
#
_symmetry.space_group_name_H-M   'P 1'
#
loop_
_entity.id
_entity.type
_entity.pdbx_description
1 polymer ?
#
loop_
_entity_poly.entity_id
_entity_poly.type
_entity_poly.pdbx_seq_one_letter_code
_entity_poly.pdbx_strand_id
1 'polypeptide(L)'
;MRFNLSKWESELNEIGESFGFLHDPLTQTDFLKKHYESSFFVKDLSIGAAQRICKAKGEEVTDDVIESLRGEYSKEFNDLALKGLESYRRQMIVVTSTVCETMLGDYMCCYFTSNPSHMYQYVGEKGQVSIKDVVSHDDYMQVIHHFASTASKSFIGKPWESVLNNIEKLLKVSLPYKNDLVFMFCIRNKIVHEAAKPEITYDEVYDYIECVKSLAEALDNEHNKAIKSDS
;
A
#
# COMPACT_ATOMS: atom_id res chain seq x y z
N MET A 1 -7.92 16.95 19.34
CA MET A 1 -7.70 16.57 17.93
C MET A 1 -8.56 15.36 17.64
N ARG A 2 -9.17 15.24 16.46
CA ARG A 2 -10.03 14.09 16.11
C ARG A 2 -9.41 13.30 14.98
N PHE A 3 -9.50 11.98 15.08
CA PHE A 3 -9.17 11.08 13.98
C PHE A 3 -10.12 11.36 12.80
N ASN A 4 -9.57 11.41 11.58
CA ASN A 4 -10.34 11.78 10.38
C ASN A 4 -10.61 10.54 9.53
N LEU A 5 -11.66 9.80 9.87
CA LEU A 5 -12.05 8.58 9.14
C LEU A 5 -12.27 8.84 7.65
N SER A 6 -13.00 9.91 7.29
CA SER A 6 -13.36 10.19 5.90
C SER A 6 -12.14 10.48 5.02
N LYS A 7 -11.09 11.09 5.57
CA LYS A 7 -9.79 11.23 4.88
C LYS A 7 -9.22 9.86 4.53
N TRP A 8 -9.12 8.97 5.51
CA TRP A 8 -8.47 7.67 5.33
C TRP A 8 -9.28 6.74 4.43
N GLU A 9 -10.60 6.75 4.53
CA GLU A 9 -11.49 6.07 3.59
C GLU A 9 -11.32 6.57 2.16
N SER A 10 -11.20 7.89 1.97
CA SER A 10 -10.96 8.48 0.66
C SER A 10 -9.64 8.02 0.05
N GLU A 11 -8.55 8.03 0.83
CA GLU A 11 -7.24 7.55 0.37
C GLU A 11 -7.28 6.06 -0.02
N LEU A 12 -7.95 5.22 0.78
CA LEU A 12 -8.09 3.79 0.50
C LEU A 12 -9.00 3.51 -0.70
N ASN A 13 -10.05 4.31 -0.91
CA ASN A 13 -10.89 4.24 -2.10
C ASN A 13 -10.12 4.62 -3.36
N GLU A 14 -9.34 5.71 -3.33
CA GLU A 14 -8.52 6.14 -4.46
C GLU A 14 -7.50 5.06 -4.87
N ILE A 15 -6.90 4.37 -3.89
CA ILE A 15 -6.02 3.21 -4.12
C ILE A 15 -6.77 2.09 -4.84
N GLY A 16 -7.95 1.72 -4.35
CA GLY A 16 -8.78 0.68 -4.94
C GLY A 16 -9.23 1.02 -6.38
N GLU A 17 -9.70 2.25 -6.59
CA GLU A 17 -10.11 2.75 -7.90
C GLU A 17 -8.94 2.80 -8.88
N SER A 18 -7.77 3.29 -8.44
CA SER A 18 -6.56 3.33 -9.26
C SER A 18 -6.05 1.94 -9.63
N PHE A 19 -6.19 0.98 -8.71
CA PHE A 19 -5.86 -0.41 -8.99
C PHE A 19 -6.81 -1.01 -10.01
N GLY A 20 -8.12 -0.93 -9.78
CA GLY A 20 -9.16 -1.46 -10.66
C GLY A 20 -9.11 -0.85 -12.06
N PHE A 21 -8.94 0.48 -12.17
CA PHE A 21 -8.87 1.18 -13.46
C PHE A 21 -7.76 0.66 -14.38
N LEU A 22 -6.58 0.38 -13.83
CA LEU A 22 -5.45 -0.13 -14.62
C LEU A 22 -5.49 -1.64 -14.79
N HIS A 23 -5.84 -2.37 -13.73
CA HIS A 23 -5.71 -3.83 -13.71
C HIS A 23 -6.89 -4.52 -14.41
N ASP A 24 -8.13 -4.13 -14.13
CA ASP A 24 -9.34 -4.85 -14.58
C ASP A 24 -9.47 -4.93 -16.10
N PRO A 25 -9.29 -3.83 -16.86
CA PRO A 25 -9.39 -3.89 -18.31
C PRO A 25 -8.31 -4.80 -18.93
N LEU A 26 -7.15 -4.89 -18.28
CA LEU A 26 -5.97 -5.59 -18.80
C LEU A 26 -5.94 -7.07 -18.44
N THR A 27 -6.58 -7.49 -17.35
CA THR A 27 -6.55 -8.90 -16.88
C THR A 27 -7.87 -9.64 -17.01
N GLN A 28 -9.02 -8.95 -17.03
CA GLN A 28 -10.33 -9.61 -17.11
C GLN A 28 -10.76 -9.91 -18.56
N THR A 29 -9.94 -9.56 -19.55
CA THR A 29 -10.22 -9.78 -20.96
C THR A 29 -8.95 -10.15 -21.74
N ASP A 30 -9.10 -10.75 -22.93
CA ASP A 30 -8.01 -10.92 -23.90
C ASP A 30 -7.51 -9.57 -24.50
N PHE A 31 -7.77 -8.44 -23.84
CA PHE A 31 -7.49 -7.11 -24.37
C PHE A 31 -6.03 -6.92 -24.72
N LEU A 32 -5.10 -7.24 -23.82
CA LEU A 32 -3.66 -7.10 -24.09
C LEU A 32 -3.23 -7.94 -25.28
N LYS A 33 -3.71 -9.19 -25.36
CA LYS A 33 -3.40 -10.10 -26.46
C LYS A 33 -3.92 -9.54 -27.78
N LYS A 34 -5.21 -9.18 -27.84
CA LYS A 34 -5.84 -8.58 -29.02
C LYS A 34 -5.19 -7.25 -29.42
N HIS A 35 -4.80 -6.44 -28.44
CA HIS A 35 -4.13 -5.16 -28.67
C HIS A 35 -2.80 -5.36 -29.37
N TYR A 36 -1.93 -6.24 -28.86
CA TYR A 36 -0.63 -6.50 -29.50
C TYR A 36 -0.78 -7.21 -30.84
N GLU A 37 -1.71 -8.16 -30.96
CA GLU A 37 -2.00 -8.84 -32.23
C GLU A 37 -2.47 -7.85 -33.31
N SER A 38 -3.27 -6.84 -32.96
CA SER A 38 -3.79 -5.85 -33.93
C SER A 38 -2.93 -4.58 -34.07
N SER A 39 -1.85 -4.45 -33.31
CA SER A 39 -1.04 -3.24 -33.25
C SER A 39 -0.20 -3.03 -34.51
N PHE A 40 -0.28 -1.81 -35.08
CA PHE A 40 0.61 -1.38 -36.16
C PHE A 40 2.09 -1.45 -35.75
N PHE A 41 2.39 -1.15 -34.49
CA PHE A 41 3.75 -1.21 -33.97
C PHE A 41 4.34 -2.62 -34.07
N VAL A 42 3.59 -3.64 -33.61
CA VAL A 42 4.05 -5.04 -33.67
C VAL A 42 4.17 -5.50 -35.12
N LYS A 43 3.24 -5.09 -35.98
CA LYS A 43 3.29 -5.38 -37.42
C LYS A 43 4.56 -4.81 -38.06
N ASP A 44 4.84 -3.53 -37.87
CA ASP A 44 6.00 -2.85 -38.46
C ASP A 44 7.32 -3.42 -37.92
N LEU A 45 7.37 -3.72 -36.62
CA LEU A 45 8.52 -4.38 -36.00
C LEU A 45 8.78 -5.75 -36.63
N SER A 46 7.73 -6.53 -36.87
CA SER A 46 7.81 -7.87 -37.48
C SER A 46 8.33 -7.81 -38.91
N ILE A 47 7.83 -6.85 -39.70
CA ILE A 47 8.31 -6.62 -41.08
C ILE A 47 9.80 -6.24 -41.07
N GLY A 48 10.20 -5.28 -40.22
CA GLY A 48 11.59 -4.85 -40.12
C GLY A 48 12.53 -5.96 -39.62
N ALA A 49 12.08 -6.80 -38.70
CA ALA A 49 12.81 -7.97 -38.25
C ALA A 49 12.96 -9.02 -39.37
N ALA A 50 11.88 -9.35 -40.07
CA ALA A 50 11.87 -10.29 -41.20
C ALA A 50 12.86 -9.84 -42.29
N GLN A 51 12.82 -8.57 -42.68
CA GLN A 51 13.75 -8.00 -43.66
C GLN A 51 15.22 -8.19 -43.25
N ARG A 52 15.56 -7.99 -41.98
CA ARG A 52 16.93 -8.19 -41.48
C ARG A 52 17.34 -9.66 -41.50
N ILE A 53 16.48 -10.55 -41.03
CA ILE A 53 16.77 -12.00 -40.94
C ILE A 53 16.92 -12.60 -42.34
N CYS A 54 15.96 -12.35 -43.24
CA CYS A 54 15.99 -12.88 -44.60
C CYS A 54 17.17 -12.32 -45.40
N LYS A 55 17.44 -11.00 -45.31
CA LYS A 55 18.61 -10.39 -45.96
C LYS A 55 19.94 -10.99 -45.48
N ALA A 56 20.07 -11.30 -44.19
CA ALA A 56 21.27 -11.93 -43.65
C ALA A 56 21.45 -13.38 -44.15
N LYS A 57 20.35 -14.08 -44.45
CA LYS A 57 20.35 -15.45 -45.00
C LYS A 57 20.37 -15.52 -46.53
N GLY A 58 20.21 -14.38 -47.20
CA GLY A 58 20.02 -14.34 -48.66
C GLY A 58 18.68 -14.89 -49.13
N GLU A 59 17.68 -14.92 -48.24
CA GLU A 59 16.31 -15.40 -48.50
C GLU A 59 15.38 -14.24 -48.84
N GLU A 60 14.30 -14.52 -49.57
CA GLU A 60 13.21 -13.54 -49.76
C GLU A 60 12.34 -13.46 -48.51
N VAL A 61 11.78 -12.28 -48.25
CA VAL A 61 10.83 -12.08 -47.15
C VAL A 61 9.48 -12.64 -47.59
N THR A 62 8.94 -13.58 -46.82
CA THR A 62 7.61 -14.15 -47.04
C THR A 62 6.64 -13.72 -45.95
N ASP A 63 5.34 -13.73 -46.26
CA ASP A 63 4.28 -13.43 -45.30
C ASP A 63 4.29 -14.41 -44.11
N ASP A 64 4.64 -15.68 -44.34
CA ASP A 64 4.76 -16.69 -43.28
C ASP A 64 5.82 -16.31 -42.23
N VAL A 65 6.97 -15.77 -42.66
CA VAL A 65 8.02 -15.31 -41.75
C VAL A 65 7.56 -14.09 -40.95
N ILE A 66 6.85 -13.16 -41.60
CA ILE A 66 6.31 -11.97 -40.94
C ILE A 66 5.28 -12.36 -39.89
N GLU A 67 4.33 -13.23 -40.21
CA GLU A 67 3.29 -13.65 -39.27
C GLU A 67 3.85 -14.51 -38.12
N SER A 68 4.86 -15.34 -38.37
CA SER A 68 5.57 -16.06 -37.29
C SER A 68 6.21 -15.08 -36.30
N LEU A 69 6.97 -14.10 -36.79
CA LEU A 69 7.61 -13.08 -35.94
C LEU A 69 6.59 -12.20 -35.23
N ARG A 70 5.46 -11.90 -35.88
CA ARG A 70 4.36 -11.16 -35.28
C ARG A 70 3.76 -11.92 -34.11
N GLY A 71 3.55 -13.22 -34.24
CA GLY A 71 3.09 -14.08 -33.15
C GLY A 71 4.08 -14.10 -31.98
N GLU A 72 5.38 -14.21 -32.27
CA GLU A 72 6.45 -14.18 -31.26
C GLU A 72 6.48 -12.84 -30.50
N TYR A 73 6.54 -11.71 -31.22
CA TYR A 73 6.56 -10.39 -30.58
C TYR A 73 5.26 -10.07 -29.83
N SER A 74 4.10 -10.46 -30.38
CA SER A 74 2.82 -10.25 -29.68
C SER A 74 2.80 -10.99 -28.35
N LYS A 75 3.31 -12.23 -28.32
CA LYS A 75 3.44 -13.01 -27.09
C LYS A 75 4.46 -12.39 -26.14
N GLU A 76 5.63 -12.00 -26.63
CA GLU A 76 6.68 -11.37 -25.81
C GLU A 76 6.17 -10.10 -25.12
N PHE A 77 5.51 -9.19 -25.86
CA PHE A 77 4.97 -7.97 -25.28
C PHE A 77 3.81 -8.23 -24.32
N ASN A 78 2.98 -9.24 -24.59
CA ASN A 78 1.94 -9.67 -23.66
C ASN A 78 2.55 -10.16 -22.34
N ASP A 79 3.53 -11.06 -22.40
CA ASP A 79 4.24 -11.60 -21.23
C ASP A 79 4.94 -10.49 -20.43
N LEU A 80 5.54 -9.51 -21.10
CA LEU A 80 6.15 -8.33 -20.47
C LEU A 80 5.10 -7.46 -19.76
N ALA A 81 3.94 -7.23 -20.39
CA ALA A 81 2.86 -6.48 -19.78
C ALA A 81 2.30 -7.19 -18.54
N LEU A 82 2.11 -8.51 -18.59
CA LEU A 82 1.65 -9.32 -17.45
C LEU A 82 2.64 -9.26 -16.28
N LYS A 83 3.94 -9.36 -16.55
CA LYS A 83 5.00 -9.16 -15.53
C LYS A 83 4.95 -7.75 -14.92
N GLY A 84 4.65 -6.74 -15.73
CA GLY A 84 4.41 -5.37 -15.27
C GLY A 84 3.24 -5.31 -14.27
N LEU A 85 2.13 -5.97 -14.59
CA LEU A 85 0.94 -6.02 -13.73
C LEU A 85 1.17 -6.80 -12.42
N GLU A 86 1.96 -7.88 -12.45
CA GLU A 86 2.41 -8.53 -11.21
C GLU A 86 3.23 -7.59 -10.33
N SER A 87 4.13 -6.79 -10.93
CA SER A 87 4.89 -5.80 -10.17
C SER A 87 3.98 -4.72 -9.60
N TYR A 88 2.96 -4.31 -10.36
CA TYR A 88 1.99 -3.32 -9.92
C TYR A 88 1.21 -3.83 -8.70
N ARG A 89 0.71 -5.07 -8.72
CA ARG A 89 0.06 -5.72 -7.56
C ARG A 89 0.90 -5.68 -6.29
N ARG A 90 2.19 -6.01 -6.41
CA ARG A 90 3.15 -5.89 -5.29
C ARG A 90 3.28 -4.47 -4.77
N GLN A 91 3.36 -3.48 -5.65
CA GLN A 91 3.42 -2.08 -5.24
C GLN A 91 2.14 -1.63 -4.54
N MET A 92 0.97 -2.12 -4.94
CA MET A 92 -0.28 -1.80 -4.24
C MET A 92 -0.26 -2.25 -2.78
N ILE A 93 0.32 -3.42 -2.46
CA ILE A 93 0.46 -3.84 -1.06
C ILE A 93 1.39 -2.90 -0.28
N VAL A 94 2.46 -2.41 -0.90
CA VAL A 94 3.38 -1.43 -0.29
C VAL A 94 2.64 -0.12 -0.02
N VAL A 95 1.86 0.37 -0.98
CA VAL A 95 1.07 1.60 -0.87
C VAL A 95 0.02 1.46 0.24
N THR A 96 -0.80 0.42 0.21
CA THR A 96 -1.82 0.13 1.23
C THR A 96 -1.22 0.01 2.64
N SER A 97 -0.09 -0.68 2.76
CA SER A 97 0.64 -0.77 4.05
C SER A 97 1.13 0.58 4.54
N THR A 98 1.60 1.45 3.63
CA THR A 98 2.09 2.80 3.97
C THR A 98 0.95 3.71 4.44
N VAL A 99 -0.21 3.61 3.80
CA VAL A 99 -1.43 4.31 4.25
C VAL A 99 -1.84 3.80 5.63
N CYS A 100 -1.87 2.49 5.85
CA CYS A 100 -2.18 1.91 7.17
C CYS A 100 -1.22 2.40 8.27
N GLU A 101 0.09 2.43 8.00
CA GLU A 101 1.11 2.96 8.92
C GLU A 101 0.87 4.43 9.26
N THR A 102 0.61 5.26 8.24
CA THR A 102 0.38 6.70 8.42
C THR A 102 -0.93 6.96 9.18
N MET A 103 -1.98 6.22 8.84
CA MET A 103 -3.28 6.26 9.52
C MET A 103 -3.14 5.89 11.00
N LEU A 104 -2.42 4.82 11.32
CA LEU A 104 -2.16 4.43 12.71
C LEU A 104 -1.35 5.50 13.45
N GLY A 105 -0.35 6.11 12.80
CA GLY A 105 0.41 7.21 13.37
C GLY A 105 -0.48 8.42 13.71
N ASP A 106 -1.37 8.80 12.80
CA ASP A 106 -2.34 9.88 13.01
C ASP A 106 -3.34 9.56 14.13
N TYR A 107 -3.89 8.34 14.13
CA TYR A 107 -4.77 7.85 15.19
C TYR A 107 -4.10 7.92 16.56
N MET A 108 -2.89 7.36 16.69
CA MET A 108 -2.18 7.35 17.97
C MET A 108 -1.82 8.76 18.44
N CYS A 109 -1.50 9.68 17.51
CA CYS A 109 -1.27 11.09 17.84
C CYS A 109 -2.55 11.75 18.38
N CYS A 110 -3.70 11.51 17.73
CA CYS A 110 -5.00 11.97 18.22
C CYS A 110 -5.33 11.38 19.61
N TYR A 111 -5.13 10.07 19.78
CA TYR A 111 -5.40 9.36 21.03
C TYR A 111 -4.55 9.91 22.18
N PHE A 112 -3.24 10.07 22.00
CA PHE A 112 -2.35 10.61 23.04
C PHE A 112 -2.57 12.09 23.32
N THR A 113 -2.97 12.88 22.31
CA THR A 113 -3.37 14.28 22.52
C THR A 113 -4.60 14.37 23.42
N SER A 114 -5.59 13.50 23.21
CA SER A 114 -6.80 13.44 24.03
C SER A 114 -6.59 12.74 25.38
N ASN A 115 -5.61 11.85 25.47
CA ASN A 115 -5.30 11.09 26.68
C ASN A 115 -3.80 11.16 27.06
N PRO A 116 -3.32 12.34 27.53
CA PRO A 116 -1.90 12.57 27.79
C PRO A 116 -1.24 11.57 28.75
N SER A 117 -1.98 11.05 29.73
CA SER A 117 -1.46 10.09 30.71
C SER A 117 -0.96 8.78 30.07
N HIS A 118 -1.51 8.39 28.92
CA HIS A 118 -1.12 7.18 28.20
C HIS A 118 0.15 7.35 27.36
N MET A 119 0.62 8.58 27.13
CA MET A 119 1.81 8.83 26.32
C MET A 119 3.11 8.53 27.07
N TYR A 120 3.09 8.51 28.41
CA TYR A 120 4.27 8.43 29.29
C TYR A 120 5.25 7.32 28.91
N GLN A 121 4.75 6.14 28.53
CA GLN A 121 5.60 4.99 28.20
C GLN A 121 6.30 5.10 26.83
N TYR A 122 5.94 6.10 26.04
CA TYR A 122 6.37 6.27 24.65
C TYR A 122 7.12 7.58 24.41
N VAL A 123 7.24 8.45 25.42
CA VAL A 123 8.01 9.70 25.33
C VAL A 123 9.34 9.51 26.06
N GLY A 124 10.46 9.73 25.36
CA GLY A 124 11.80 9.62 25.93
C GLY A 124 12.08 8.26 26.59
N GLU A 125 13.04 8.22 27.50
CA GLU A 125 13.33 7.01 28.28
C GLU A 125 12.34 6.90 29.45
N LYS A 126 11.19 6.23 29.20
CA LYS A 126 10.11 6.04 30.19
C LYS A 126 9.53 7.37 30.73
N GLY A 127 9.20 8.29 29.85
CA GLY A 127 8.52 9.55 30.20
C GLY A 127 9.46 10.70 30.54
N GLN A 128 10.77 10.51 30.41
CA GLN A 128 11.74 11.59 30.55
C GLN A 128 11.58 12.60 29.42
N VAL A 129 11.33 13.86 29.79
CA VAL A 129 11.19 14.99 28.86
C VAL A 129 12.23 16.06 29.19
N SER A 130 12.79 16.67 28.16
CA SER A 130 13.68 17.81 28.35
C SER A 130 12.87 19.05 28.70
N ILE A 131 13.30 19.82 29.71
CA ILE A 131 12.72 21.14 29.99
C ILE A 131 12.82 22.04 28.75
N LYS A 132 13.88 21.88 27.93
CA LYS A 132 14.06 22.63 26.69
C LYS A 132 12.87 22.43 25.73
N ASP A 133 12.37 21.21 25.62
CA ASP A 133 11.26 20.87 24.73
C ASP A 133 9.93 21.40 25.27
N VAL A 134 9.82 21.62 26.58
CA VAL A 134 8.65 22.25 27.20
C VAL A 134 8.65 23.76 26.95
N VAL A 135 9.79 24.44 27.17
CA VAL A 135 9.89 25.90 27.04
C VAL A 135 9.96 26.40 25.59
N SER A 136 10.17 25.50 24.63
CA SER A 136 10.22 25.84 23.20
C SER A 136 8.85 26.02 22.55
N HIS A 137 7.77 25.86 23.31
CA HIS A 137 6.40 25.95 22.83
C HIS A 137 5.64 27.02 23.61
N ASP A 138 4.82 27.79 22.91
CA ASP A 138 4.17 28.99 23.47
C ASP A 138 3.02 28.66 24.42
N ASP A 139 2.44 27.46 24.29
CA ASP A 139 1.30 27.03 25.08
C ASP A 139 1.29 25.53 25.39
N TYR A 140 0.49 25.17 26.41
CA TYR A 140 0.34 23.79 26.87
C TYR A 140 -0.14 22.83 25.76
N MET A 141 -1.04 23.26 24.88
CA MET A 141 -1.58 22.40 23.83
C MET A 141 -0.51 22.06 22.78
N GLN A 142 0.36 23.02 22.45
CA GLN A 142 1.52 22.77 21.60
C GLN A 142 2.51 21.78 22.22
N VAL A 143 2.77 21.90 23.52
CA VAL A 143 3.62 20.93 24.27
C VAL A 143 3.01 19.53 24.21
N ILE A 144 1.71 19.39 24.48
CA ILE A 144 1.02 18.09 24.42
C ILE A 144 1.05 17.52 23.01
N HIS A 145 0.79 18.33 21.99
CA HIS A 145 0.84 17.87 20.60
C HIS A 145 2.24 17.41 20.19
N HIS A 146 3.29 18.13 20.61
CA HIS A 146 4.68 17.75 20.37
C HIS A 146 5.01 16.37 20.96
N PHE A 147 4.66 16.14 22.23
CA PHE A 147 4.91 14.86 22.88
C PHE A 147 3.99 13.75 22.38
N ALA A 148 2.74 14.04 22.01
CA ALA A 148 1.84 13.07 21.38
C ALA A 148 2.38 12.61 20.02
N SER A 149 2.94 13.51 19.22
CA SER A 149 3.60 13.17 17.96
C SER A 149 4.83 12.27 18.19
N THR A 150 5.66 12.60 19.19
CA THR A 150 6.83 11.80 19.57
C THR A 150 6.42 10.40 20.05
N ALA A 151 5.43 10.34 20.93
CA ALA A 151 4.86 9.10 21.45
C ALA A 151 4.29 8.23 20.34
N SER A 152 3.52 8.82 19.41
CA SER A 152 2.96 8.11 18.27
C SER A 152 4.06 7.47 17.42
N LYS A 153 5.11 8.23 17.06
CA LYS A 153 6.26 7.70 16.31
C LYS A 153 6.95 6.54 17.04
N SER A 154 7.18 6.69 18.35
CA SER A 154 7.77 5.61 19.16
C SER A 154 6.84 4.41 19.30
N PHE A 155 5.53 4.61 19.24
CA PHE A 155 4.53 3.55 19.32
C PHE A 155 4.52 2.71 18.04
N ILE A 156 4.44 3.37 16.88
CA ILE A 156 4.39 2.70 15.56
C ILE A 156 5.74 2.14 15.12
N GLY A 157 6.85 2.66 15.63
CA GLY A 157 8.21 2.18 15.30
C GLY A 157 8.57 0.79 15.86
N LYS A 158 7.61 0.07 16.45
CA LYS A 158 7.78 -1.30 16.98
C LYS A 158 7.39 -2.34 15.92
N PRO A 159 7.73 -3.63 16.12
CA PRO A 159 7.21 -4.70 15.25
C PRO A 159 5.68 -4.67 15.18
N TRP A 160 5.11 -4.81 13.97
CA TRP A 160 3.67 -4.62 13.72
C TRP A 160 2.77 -5.50 14.57
N GLU A 161 3.16 -6.75 14.83
CA GLU A 161 2.45 -7.63 15.76
C GLU A 161 2.39 -7.01 17.17
N SER A 162 3.47 -6.40 17.64
CA SER A 162 3.50 -5.69 18.93
C SER A 162 2.64 -4.43 18.88
N VAL A 163 2.70 -3.64 17.80
CA VAL A 163 1.88 -2.43 17.61
C VAL A 163 0.40 -2.77 17.76
N LEU A 164 -0.10 -3.73 16.97
CA LEU A 164 -1.52 -4.11 16.97
C LEU A 164 -1.95 -4.71 18.32
N ASN A 165 -1.12 -5.58 18.92
CA ASN A 165 -1.36 -6.09 20.28
C ASN A 165 -1.43 -4.97 21.33
N ASN A 166 -0.60 -3.94 21.21
CA ASN A 166 -0.59 -2.82 22.14
C ASN A 166 -1.83 -1.94 21.96
N ILE A 167 -2.31 -1.75 20.72
CA ILE A 167 -3.57 -1.05 20.44
C ILE A 167 -4.73 -1.78 21.11
N GLU A 168 -4.85 -3.10 20.93
CA GLU A 168 -5.88 -3.92 21.57
C GLU A 168 -5.87 -3.79 23.10
N LYS A 169 -4.68 -3.80 23.71
CA LYS A 169 -4.52 -3.62 25.16
C LYS A 169 -4.89 -2.21 25.61
N LEU A 170 -4.47 -1.19 24.85
CA LEU A 170 -4.68 0.21 25.19
C LEU A 170 -6.16 0.59 25.10
N LEU A 171 -6.81 0.16 24.02
CA LEU A 171 -8.22 0.42 23.75
C LEU A 171 -9.16 -0.59 24.40
N LYS A 172 -8.62 -1.73 24.89
CA LYS A 172 -9.38 -2.86 25.43
C LYS A 172 -10.38 -3.44 24.43
N VAL A 173 -9.96 -3.58 23.18
CA VAL A 173 -10.76 -4.14 22.08
C VAL A 173 -9.99 -5.21 21.32
N SER A 174 -10.70 -6.00 20.52
CA SER A 174 -10.10 -6.85 19.49
C SER A 174 -10.11 -6.09 18.17
N LEU A 175 -8.98 -6.05 17.47
CA LEU A 175 -8.92 -5.44 16.14
C LEU A 175 -9.41 -6.43 15.07
N PRO A 176 -10.19 -5.97 14.09
CA PRO A 176 -10.60 -6.81 12.96
C PRO A 176 -9.38 -7.13 12.09
N TYR A 177 -9.38 -8.32 11.47
CA TYR A 177 -8.36 -8.74 10.48
C TYR A 177 -6.90 -8.59 10.92
N LYS A 178 -6.62 -8.65 12.23
CA LYS A 178 -5.28 -8.42 12.78
C LYS A 178 -4.21 -9.32 12.14
N ASN A 179 -4.50 -10.60 11.94
CA ASN A 179 -3.55 -11.53 11.35
C ASN A 179 -3.26 -11.18 9.89
N ASP A 180 -4.28 -10.78 9.14
CA ASP A 180 -4.15 -10.38 7.73
C ASP A 180 -3.35 -9.08 7.62
N LEU A 181 -3.57 -8.12 8.53
CA LEU A 181 -2.76 -6.90 8.63
C LEU A 181 -1.29 -7.21 8.93
N VAL A 182 -0.99 -8.10 9.89
CA VAL A 182 0.38 -8.53 10.17
C VAL A 182 1.01 -9.18 8.93
N PHE A 183 0.26 -10.04 8.25
CA PHE A 183 0.74 -10.72 7.04
C PHE A 183 1.00 -9.73 5.90
N MET A 184 0.12 -8.73 5.70
CA MET A 184 0.31 -7.63 4.76
C MET A 184 1.63 -6.89 5.01
N PHE A 185 1.92 -6.51 6.26
CA PHE A 185 3.17 -5.84 6.61
C PHE A 185 4.40 -6.74 6.41
N CYS A 186 4.29 -8.04 6.66
CA CYS A 186 5.32 -9.01 6.35
C CYS A 186 5.60 -9.07 4.83
N ILE A 187 4.56 -9.08 3.99
CA ILE A 187 4.69 -9.04 2.53
C ILE A 187 5.39 -7.74 2.11
N ARG A 188 4.96 -6.58 2.64
CA ARG A 188 5.60 -5.29 2.36
C ARG A 188 7.09 -5.32 2.71
N ASN A 189 7.47 -5.89 3.85
CA ASN A 189 8.88 -6.01 4.24
C ASN A 189 9.67 -6.90 3.27
N LYS A 190 9.10 -8.03 2.85
CA LYS A 190 9.72 -8.90 1.83
C LYS A 190 9.94 -8.17 0.50
N ILE A 191 8.96 -7.40 0.05
CA ILE A 191 9.06 -6.62 -1.20
C ILE A 191 10.12 -5.52 -1.08
N VAL A 192 10.05 -4.70 -0.03
CA VAL A 192 10.86 -3.47 0.11
C VAL A 192 12.29 -3.76 0.54
N HIS A 193 12.51 -4.73 1.43
CA HIS A 193 13.82 -4.95 2.07
C HIS A 193 14.54 -6.21 1.60
N GLU A 194 13.80 -7.24 1.19
CA GLU A 194 14.38 -8.53 0.77
C GLU A 194 14.44 -8.68 -0.77
N ALA A 195 13.94 -7.68 -1.51
CA ALA A 195 13.76 -7.73 -2.97
C ALA A 195 13.01 -8.99 -3.45
N ALA A 196 12.19 -9.57 -2.57
CA ALA A 196 11.42 -10.75 -2.87
C ALA A 196 10.29 -10.41 -3.85
N LYS A 197 9.90 -11.41 -4.63
CA LYS A 197 8.78 -11.31 -5.58
C LYS A 197 7.66 -12.25 -5.14
N PRO A 198 6.98 -11.97 -4.00
CA PRO A 198 5.84 -12.77 -3.60
C PRO A 198 4.80 -12.76 -4.72
N GLU A 199 4.16 -13.91 -4.90
CA GLU A 199 2.96 -13.99 -5.72
C GLU A 199 1.82 -13.36 -4.94
N ILE A 200 1.15 -12.40 -5.57
CA ILE A 200 0.03 -11.67 -4.98
C ILE A 200 -1.09 -11.71 -6.00
N THR A 201 -2.19 -12.29 -5.62
CA THR A 201 -3.41 -12.38 -6.43
C THR A 201 -4.10 -11.03 -6.51
N TYR A 202 -5.06 -10.93 -7.43
CA TYR A 202 -5.87 -9.73 -7.59
C TYR A 202 -6.74 -9.49 -6.35
N ASP A 203 -7.42 -10.54 -5.87
CA ASP A 203 -8.33 -10.46 -4.73
C ASP A 203 -7.60 -10.05 -3.45
N GLU A 204 -6.39 -10.57 -3.23
CA GLU A 204 -5.56 -10.18 -2.07
C GLU A 204 -5.35 -8.66 -1.98
N VAL A 205 -5.19 -7.95 -3.10
CA VAL A 205 -5.01 -6.48 -3.06
C VAL A 205 -6.25 -5.79 -2.48
N TYR A 206 -7.44 -6.21 -2.90
CA TYR A 206 -8.70 -5.67 -2.37
C TYR A 206 -8.96 -6.10 -0.94
N ASP A 207 -8.68 -7.35 -0.60
CA ASP A 207 -8.83 -7.89 0.75
C ASP A 207 -8.00 -7.06 1.74
N TYR A 208 -6.74 -6.71 1.40
CA TYR A 208 -5.92 -5.87 2.25
C TYR A 208 -6.42 -4.43 2.35
N ILE A 209 -6.93 -3.84 1.26
CA ILE A 209 -7.56 -2.50 1.32
C ILE A 209 -8.74 -2.53 2.30
N GLU A 210 -9.57 -3.57 2.24
CA GLU A 210 -10.73 -3.72 3.10
C GLU A 210 -10.36 -4.00 4.56
N CYS A 211 -9.29 -4.76 4.79
CA CYS A 211 -8.73 -4.94 6.14
C CYS A 211 -8.33 -3.59 6.76
N VAL A 212 -7.71 -2.71 6.00
CA VAL A 212 -7.30 -1.38 6.50
C VAL A 212 -8.50 -0.46 6.72
N LYS A 213 -9.52 -0.50 5.83
CA LYS A 213 -10.78 0.22 6.04
C LYS A 213 -11.50 -0.22 7.31
N SER A 214 -11.64 -1.53 7.50
CA SER A 214 -12.25 -2.13 8.70
C SER A 214 -11.51 -1.72 9.98
N LEU A 215 -10.17 -1.65 9.91
CA LEU A 215 -9.37 -1.13 11.01
C LEU A 215 -9.66 0.37 11.27
N ALA A 216 -9.71 1.20 10.24
CA ALA A 216 -10.01 2.63 10.36
C ALA A 216 -11.36 2.87 11.06
N GLU A 217 -12.40 2.15 10.62
CA GLU A 217 -13.74 2.21 11.22
C GLU A 217 -13.74 1.75 12.68
N ALA A 218 -13.05 0.65 12.99
CA ALA A 218 -12.94 0.16 14.37
C ALA A 218 -12.26 1.20 15.28
N LEU A 219 -11.20 1.85 14.80
CA LEU A 219 -10.49 2.89 15.54
C LEU A 219 -11.33 4.14 15.78
N ASP A 220 -12.05 4.60 14.75
CA ASP A 220 -12.96 5.77 14.86
C ASP A 220 -14.10 5.52 15.86
N ASN A 221 -14.70 4.33 15.81
CA ASN A 221 -15.75 3.93 16.74
C ASN A 221 -15.27 3.99 18.20
N GLU A 222 -14.06 3.52 18.48
CA GLU A 222 -13.49 3.60 19.83
C GLU A 222 -13.11 5.02 20.25
N HIS A 223 -12.60 5.84 19.32
CA HIS A 223 -12.32 7.25 19.61
C HIS A 223 -13.60 8.01 20.00
N ASN A 224 -14.70 7.76 19.30
CA ASN A 224 -15.99 8.39 19.55
C ASN A 224 -16.67 7.90 20.84
N LYS A 225 -16.44 6.65 21.26
CA LYS A 225 -16.90 6.14 22.57
C LYS A 225 -16.20 6.85 23.73
N ALA A 226 -14.87 7.01 23.64
CA ALA A 226 -14.08 7.67 24.69
C ALA A 226 -14.49 9.13 24.89
N ILE A 227 -14.83 9.86 23.82
CA ILE A 227 -15.29 11.25 23.92
C ILE A 227 -16.65 11.34 24.64
N LYS A 228 -17.54 10.36 24.48
CA LYS A 228 -18.89 10.36 25.09
C LYS A 228 -18.90 9.94 26.55
N SER A 229 -17.89 9.21 27.04
CA SER A 229 -17.81 8.82 28.45
C SER A 229 -17.33 9.94 29.37
N ASP A 230 -16.65 10.94 28.81
CA ASP A 230 -16.05 12.06 29.56
C ASP A 230 -16.87 13.37 29.49
N SER A 231 -18.02 13.34 28.80
CA SER A 231 -18.97 14.45 28.64
C SER A 231 -20.27 14.22 29.41
#